data_AF-A0AAI9DXU2-F1
#
_entry.id   AF-A0AAI9DXU2-F1
#
_cell.length_a   1.000
_cell.length_b   1.000
_cell.length_c   1.000
_cell.angle_alpha   90.00
_cell.angle_beta   90.00
_cell.angle_gamma   90.00
#
_symmetry.space_group_name_H-M   'P 1'
#
loop_
_entity.id
_entity.type
_entity.pdbx_description
1 polymer ?
#
loop_
_entity_poly.entity_id
_entity_poly.type
_entity_poly.pdbx_seq_one_letter_code
_entity_poly.pdbx_strand_id
1 'polypeptide(L)'
;MTGSDSKQAETLFLGIVDYYANISGSDITSAQVIQRDKILKFAGIVCDDSLDSDILSLQDEFISADYLPTPDETQAKKNQIIESTIKLLS
;
A
#
# COMPACT_ATOMS: atom_id res chain seq x y z
N MET A 1 -15.88 -11.20 -8.58
CA MET A 1 -14.64 -10.78 -7.93
C MET A 1 -14.47 -11.72 -6.76
N THR A 2 -13.32 -12.37 -6.70
CA THR A 2 -12.93 -13.30 -5.65
C THR A 2 -11.77 -12.60 -4.94
N GLY A 3 -11.72 -12.59 -3.60
CA GLY A 3 -10.73 -11.90 -2.72
C GLY A 3 -9.25 -12.16 -2.98
N SER A 4 -8.92 -12.81 -4.09
CA SER A 4 -7.61 -12.91 -4.71
C SER A 4 -7.32 -11.80 -5.72
N ASP A 5 -8.32 -11.01 -6.14
CA ASP A 5 -8.12 -9.98 -7.18
C ASP A 5 -7.22 -8.85 -6.65
N SER A 6 -7.26 -8.55 -5.35
CA SER A 6 -6.30 -7.67 -4.67
C SER A 6 -4.84 -8.12 -4.77
N LYS A 7 -4.54 -9.40 -5.07
CA LYS A 7 -3.16 -9.85 -5.34
C LYS A 7 -2.58 -9.27 -6.63
N GLN A 8 -3.43 -8.75 -7.52
CA GLN A 8 -3.00 -8.02 -8.70
C GLN A 8 -2.39 -6.65 -8.34
N ALA A 9 -2.59 -6.19 -7.09
CA ALA A 9 -1.97 -4.99 -6.52
C ALA A 9 -0.52 -5.14 -6.09
N GLU A 10 0.28 -5.81 -6.93
CA GLU A 10 1.71 -6.01 -6.73
C GLU A 10 2.47 -4.67 -6.69
N THR A 11 2.17 -3.73 -7.59
CA THR A 11 2.84 -2.42 -7.60
C THR A 11 2.58 -1.63 -6.32
N LEU A 12 1.33 -1.64 -5.83
CA LEU A 12 0.96 -1.01 -4.57
C LEU A 12 1.61 -1.73 -3.38
N PHE A 13 1.63 -3.06 -3.39
CA PHE A 13 2.30 -3.87 -2.38
C PHE A 13 3.79 -3.53 -2.28
N LEU A 14 4.52 -3.46 -3.41
CA LEU A 14 5.94 -3.08 -3.42
C LEU A 14 6.13 -1.65 -2.90
N GLY A 15 5.25 -0.72 -3.25
CA GLY A 15 5.23 0.62 -2.69
C GLY A 15 5.10 0.65 -1.17
N ILE A 16 4.22 -0.18 -0.60
CA ILE A 16 4.06 -0.31 0.85
C ILE A 16 5.34 -0.86 1.50
N VAL A 17 5.98 -1.85 0.87
CA VAL A 17 7.26 -2.40 1.37
C VAL A 17 8.34 -1.33 1.39
N ASP A 18 8.48 -0.57 0.31
CA ASP A 18 9.45 0.53 0.21
C ASP A 18 9.14 1.64 1.21
N TYR A 19 7.86 1.96 1.43
CA TYR A 19 7.45 2.93 2.46
C TYR A 19 7.96 2.52 3.84
N TYR A 20 7.71 1.28 4.26
CA TYR A 20 8.22 0.78 5.55
C TYR A 20 9.74 0.65 5.59
N ALA A 21 10.41 0.38 4.47
CA ALA A 21 11.87 0.33 4.40
C ALA A 21 12.53 1.71 4.58
N ASN A 22 11.83 2.77 4.16
CA ASN A 22 12.30 4.16 4.30
C ASN A 22 11.92 4.80 5.64
N ILE A 23 11.06 4.18 6.45
CA ILE A 23 10.83 4.62 7.83
C ILE A 23 12.03 4.22 8.67
N SER A 24 12.62 5.21 9.35
CA SER A 24 13.69 4.95 10.32
C SER A 24 13.20 4.02 11.41
N GLY A 25 14.01 3.05 11.84
CA GLY A 25 13.63 2.08 12.89
C GLY A 25 13.25 2.73 14.23
N SER A 26 13.63 3.99 14.45
CA SER A 26 13.26 4.81 15.60
C SER A 26 11.85 5.41 15.52
N ASP A 27 11.35 5.61 14.30
CA ASP A 27 10.11 6.34 14.00
C ASP A 27 8.93 5.41 13.69
N ILE A 28 9.19 4.11 13.51
CA ILE A 28 8.15 3.10 13.27
C ILE A 28 7.49 2.67 14.58
N THR A 29 6.16 2.66 14.61
CA THR A 29 5.39 2.18 15.75
C THR A 29 5.20 0.66 15.74
N SER A 30 4.98 0.06 16.91
CA SER A 30 4.70 -1.39 17.02
C SER A 30 3.47 -1.82 16.20
N ALA A 31 2.46 -0.95 16.08
CA ALA A 31 1.27 -1.22 15.28
C ALA A 31 1.61 -1.29 13.78
N GLN A 32 2.44 -0.36 13.29
CA GLN A 32 2.94 -0.36 11.92
C GLN A 32 3.81 -1.60 11.61
N VAL A 33 4.63 -2.05 12.57
CA VAL A 33 5.40 -3.30 12.43
C VAL A 33 4.47 -4.50 12.27
N ILE A 34 3.43 -4.61 13.09
CA ILE A 34 2.45 -5.71 13.00
C ILE A 34 1.70 -5.68 11.66
N GLN A 35 1.33 -4.49 11.18
CA GLN A 35 0.69 -4.32 9.86
C GLN A 35 1.60 -4.75 8.73
N ARG A 36 2.86 -4.27 8.73
CA ARG A 36 3.89 -4.69 7.77
C ARG A 36 4.04 -6.21 7.75
N ASP A 37 4.17 -6.84 8.91
CA ASP A 37 4.39 -8.29 8.99
C ASP A 37 3.18 -9.10 8.49
N LYS A 38 1.95 -8.60 8.73
CA LYS A 38 0.73 -9.19 8.15
C LYS A 38 0.73 -9.13 6.63
N ILE A 39 1.07 -7.97 6.06
CA ILE A 39 1.11 -7.76 4.60
C ILE A 39 2.21 -8.62 3.97
N LEU A 40 3.41 -8.62 4.55
CA LEU A 40 4.55 -9.41 4.06
C LEU A 40 4.31 -10.93 4.12
N LYS A 41 3.54 -11.42 5.09
CA LYS A 41 3.25 -12.85 5.26
C LYS A 41 2.59 -13.47 4.02
N PHE A 42 1.81 -12.70 3.28
CA PHE A 42 1.06 -13.20 2.12
C PHE A 42 1.72 -12.87 0.78
N ALA A 43 2.89 -12.22 0.80
CA ALA A 43 3.59 -11.74 -0.39
C ALA A 43 2.68 -10.93 -1.35
N GLY A 44 1.73 -10.20 -0.79
CA GLY A 44 0.73 -9.42 -1.53
C GLY A 44 -0.33 -8.83 -0.61
N ILE A 45 -1.16 -7.94 -1.15
CA ILE A 45 -2.32 -7.41 -0.42
C ILE A 45 -3.44 -8.46 -0.48
N VAL A 46 -3.82 -8.97 0.69
CA VAL A 46 -4.94 -9.89 0.84
C VAL A 46 -6.00 -9.20 1.70
N CYS A 47 -7.17 -8.99 1.12
CA CYS A 47 -8.31 -8.38 1.77
C CYS A 47 -9.59 -9.18 1.45
N ASP A 48 -10.68 -8.86 2.15
CA ASP A 48 -11.99 -9.41 1.81
C ASP A 48 -12.47 -8.92 0.44
N ASP A 49 -13.30 -9.71 -0.24
CA ASP A 49 -13.87 -9.43 -1.58
C ASP A 49 -14.57 -8.05 -1.65
N SER A 50 -15.07 -7.53 -0.52
CA SER A 50 -15.69 -6.21 -0.44
C SER A 50 -14.73 -5.05 -0.60
N LEU A 51 -13.43 -5.29 -0.38
CA LEU A 51 -12.37 -4.29 -0.45
C LEU A 51 -11.52 -4.44 -1.73
N ASP A 52 -11.67 -5.53 -2.48
CA ASP A 52 -10.92 -5.76 -3.73
C ASP A 52 -10.99 -4.56 -4.68
N SER A 53 -12.19 -4.02 -4.93
CA SER A 53 -12.38 -2.87 -5.82
C SER A 53 -11.66 -1.62 -5.34
N ASP A 54 -11.64 -1.40 -4.02
CA ASP A 54 -11.03 -0.22 -3.42
C ASP A 54 -9.52 -0.33 -3.47
N ILE A 55 -8.96 -1.53 -3.21
CA ILE A 55 -7.52 -1.80 -3.32
C ILE A 55 -7.03 -1.65 -4.76
N LEU A 56 -7.78 -2.17 -5.74
CA LEU A 56 -7.44 -2.03 -7.16
C LEU A 56 -7.51 -0.56 -7.60
N SER A 57 -8.52 0.19 -7.12
CA SER A 57 -8.60 1.63 -7.38
C SER A 57 -7.41 2.40 -6.79
N LEU A 58 -6.99 2.05 -5.58
CA LEU A 58 -5.81 2.64 -4.93
C LEU A 58 -4.51 2.28 -5.66
N GLN A 59 -4.40 1.08 -6.22
CA GLN A 59 -3.28 0.71 -7.08
C GLN A 59 -3.23 1.56 -8.35
N ASP A 60 -4.37 1.74 -9.02
CA ASP A 60 -4.44 2.58 -10.22
C ASP A 60 -4.06 4.03 -9.90
N GLU A 61 -4.51 4.57 -8.76
CA GLU A 61 -4.07 5.87 -8.26
C GLU A 61 -2.56 5.89 -7.96
N PHE A 62 -2.01 4.81 -7.41
CA PHE A 62 -0.58 4.71 -7.07
C PHE A 62 0.31 4.72 -8.32
N ILE A 63 -0.10 3.99 -9.36
CA ILE A 63 0.55 4.00 -10.67
C ILE A 63 0.38 5.36 -11.33
N SER A 64 -0.80 5.96 -11.22
CA SER A 64 -1.07 7.29 -11.80
C SER A 64 -0.27 8.41 -11.13
N ALA A 65 0.11 8.24 -9.86
CA ALA A 65 0.93 9.22 -9.13
C ALA A 65 2.32 9.40 -9.77
N ASP A 66 2.84 8.41 -10.50
CA ASP A 66 4.12 8.54 -11.23
C ASP A 66 4.09 9.57 -12.38
N TYR A 67 2.90 10.02 -12.79
CA TYR A 67 2.75 11.07 -13.80
C TYR A 67 2.63 12.48 -13.20
N LEU A 68 2.80 12.64 -11.88
CA LEU A 68 2.82 13.96 -11.26
C LEU A 68 4.06 14.76 -11.66
N PRO A 69 3.95 16.09 -11.79
CA PRO A 69 4.97 16.91 -12.45
C PRO A 69 6.24 17.09 -11.60
N THR A 70 6.18 16.84 -10.29
CA THR A 70 7.32 16.96 -9.40
C THR A 70 7.56 15.68 -8.58
N PRO A 71 8.83 15.36 -8.23
CA PRO A 71 9.14 14.22 -7.38
C PRO A 71 8.51 14.32 -5.98
N ASP A 72 8.45 15.53 -5.42
CA ASP A 72 7.89 15.76 -4.08
C ASP A 72 6.38 15.49 -4.05
N GLU A 73 5.63 15.94 -5.06
CA GLU A 73 4.19 15.65 -5.19
C GLU A 73 3.93 14.16 -5.46
N THR A 74 4.77 13.54 -6.29
CA THR A 74 4.72 12.10 -6.59
C THR A 74 4.86 11.30 -5.29
N GLN A 75 5.90 11.57 -4.52
CA GLN A 75 6.17 10.85 -3.27
C GLN A 75 5.09 11.12 -2.22
N ALA A 76 4.64 12.37 -2.08
CA ALA A 76 3.58 12.71 -1.13
C ALA A 76 2.25 12.00 -1.46
N LYS A 77 1.85 11.97 -2.74
CA LYS A 77 0.64 11.27 -3.17
C LYS A 77 0.76 9.76 -3.00
N LYS A 78 1.92 9.17 -3.34
CA LYS A 78 2.21 7.74 -3.10
C LYS A 78 2.11 7.37 -1.63
N ASN A 79 2.72 8.18 -0.74
CA ASN A 79 2.62 7.96 0.71
C ASN A 79 1.18 8.05 1.20
N GLN A 80 0.40 9.03 0.73
CA GLN A 80 -1.02 9.18 1.09
C GLN A 80 -1.86 7.96 0.68
N ILE A 81 -1.63 7.42 -0.52
CA ILE A 81 -2.32 6.23 -1.02
C ILE A 81 -1.94 5.00 -0.17
N ILE A 82 -0.67 4.86 0.17
CA ILE A 82 -0.17 3.79 1.04
C ILE A 82 -0.84 3.85 2.43
N GLU A 83 -0.87 5.02 3.06
CA GLU A 83 -1.52 5.21 4.36
C GLU A 83 -3.02 4.90 4.31
N SER A 84 -3.69 5.29 3.22
CA SER A 84 -5.10 4.97 2.99
C SER A 84 -5.33 3.47 2.84
N THR A 85 -4.44 2.80 2.09
CA THR A 85 -4.45 1.34 1.92
C THR A 85 -4.28 0.63 3.25
N ILE A 86 -3.27 1.03 4.04
CA ILE A 86 -3.01 0.45 5.37
C ILE A 86 -4.24 0.60 6.28
N LYS A 87 -4.92 1.74 6.23
CA LYS A 87 -6.14 2.00 7.02
C LYS A 87 -7.34 1.14 6.61
N LEU A 88 -7.42 0.73 5.34
CA LEU A 88 -8.45 -0.22 4.89
C LEU A 88 -8.17 -1.65 5.35
N LEU A 89 -6.89 -1.99 5.51
CA LEU A 89 -6.44 -3.33 5.92
C LEU A 89 -6.32 -3.50 7.45
N SER A 90 -6.52 -2.43 8.22
CA SER A 90 -6.29 -2.39 9.67
C SER A 90 -7.46 -2.82 10.53
#